data_AF-A0A3B8RAA2-F1
#
_entry.id   AF-A0A3B8RAA2-F1
#
_cell.length_a   1.000
_cell.length_b   1.000
_cell.length_c   1.000
_cell.angle_alpha   90.00
_cell.angle_beta   90.00
_cell.angle_gamma   90.00
#
_symmetry.space_group_name_H-M   'P 1'
#
loop_
_entity.id
_entity.type
_entity.pdbx_description
1 polymer ?
#
loop_
_entity_poly.entity_id
_entity_poly.type
_entity_poly.pdbx_seq_one_letter_code
_entity_poly.pdbx_strand_id
1 'polypeptide(L)'
;MEDTLWFSWLFWREALGLLFTALLFGGMTLFAFGFAAILFTSLPVEQARRVIRHAFPPFYLWVIASATVSAGLLWYDDKSSAATLAAIALTTIPTRQILMPRINAASDVGNQSAFKWLHGLSVLITLTHIIASAAVLVRFKI
;
A
#
# COMPACT_ATOMS: atom_id res chain seq x y z
N MET A 1 18.85 35.26 -6.10
CA MET A 1 18.50 34.30 -7.18
C MET A 1 18.61 32.86 -6.69
N GLU A 2 19.59 32.52 -5.84
CA GLU A 2 19.57 31.26 -5.07
C GLU A 2 18.33 31.17 -4.15
N ASP A 3 17.84 32.32 -3.68
CA ASP A 3 16.78 32.33 -2.67
C ASP A 3 15.42 31.79 -3.16
N THR A 4 15.16 32.00 -4.45
CA THR A 4 13.94 31.52 -5.11
C THR A 4 14.04 30.04 -5.49
N LEU A 5 15.25 29.54 -5.73
CA LEU A 5 15.47 28.15 -6.14
C LEU A 5 15.32 27.19 -4.95
N TRP A 6 15.83 27.54 -3.77
CA TRP A 6 15.65 26.70 -2.58
C TRP A 6 14.18 26.61 -2.16
N PHE A 7 13.44 27.73 -2.21
CA PHE A 7 12.02 27.75 -1.88
C PHE A 7 11.22 26.90 -2.86
N SER A 8 11.54 26.99 -4.16
CA SER A 8 10.90 26.17 -5.17
C SER A 8 11.17 24.66 -5.01
N TRP A 9 12.40 24.27 -4.67
CA TRP A 9 12.75 22.86 -4.51
C TRP A 9 12.08 22.20 -3.31
N LEU A 10 12.05 22.89 -2.16
CA LEU A 10 11.36 22.39 -0.96
C LEU A 10 9.86 22.23 -1.23
N PHE A 11 9.24 23.25 -1.83
CA PHE A 11 7.84 23.21 -2.20
C PHE A 11 7.51 22.03 -3.12
N TRP A 12 8.28 21.83 -4.19
CA TRP A 12 8.05 20.71 -5.11
C TRP A 12 8.27 19.35 -4.44
N ARG A 13 9.25 19.23 -3.54
CA ARG A 13 9.47 17.99 -2.78
C ARG A 13 8.29 17.66 -1.88
N GLU A 14 7.78 18.64 -1.14
CA GLU A 14 6.60 18.46 -0.27
C GLU A 14 5.35 18.11 -1.08
N ALA A 15 5.11 18.81 -2.19
CA ALA A 15 4.00 18.53 -3.09
C ALA A 15 4.08 17.11 -3.67
N LEU A 16 5.26 16.67 -4.11
CA LEU A 16 5.47 15.30 -4.58
C LEU A 16 5.27 14.29 -3.44
N GLY A 17 5.78 14.57 -2.25
CA GLY A 17 5.59 13.71 -1.07
C GLY A 17 4.12 13.52 -0.74
N LEU A 18 3.33 14.59 -0.80
CA LEU A 18 1.88 14.57 -0.63
C LEU A 18 1.23 13.69 -1.70
N LEU A 19 1.53 13.93 -2.98
CA LEU A 19 0.92 13.22 -4.10
C LEU A 19 1.22 11.72 -4.05
N PHE A 20 2.47 11.32 -3.77
CA PHE A 20 2.82 9.90 -3.65
C PHE A 20 2.20 9.24 -2.41
N THR A 21 2.12 9.96 -1.29
CA THR A 21 1.43 9.44 -0.09
C THR A 21 -0.08 9.32 -0.34
N ALA A 22 -0.68 10.27 -1.06
CA ALA A 22 -2.09 10.25 -1.42
C ALA A 22 -2.41 9.12 -2.40
N LEU A 23 -1.53 8.90 -3.38
CA LEU A 23 -1.60 7.73 -4.26
C LEU A 23 -1.55 6.45 -3.42
N LEU A 24 -0.56 6.28 -2.54
CA LEU A 24 -0.41 5.12 -1.66
C LEU A 24 -1.69 4.85 -0.85
N PHE A 25 -2.19 5.87 -0.13
CA PHE A 25 -3.41 5.76 0.66
C PHE A 25 -4.62 5.40 -0.22
N GLY A 26 -4.83 6.15 -1.30
CA GLY A 26 -5.99 6.00 -2.19
C GLY A 26 -6.01 4.65 -2.89
N GLY A 27 -4.87 4.21 -3.45
CA GLY A 27 -4.78 2.92 -4.14
C GLY A 27 -4.93 1.73 -3.18
N MET A 28 -4.40 1.79 -1.95
CA MET A 28 -4.67 0.76 -0.95
C MET A 28 -6.16 0.73 -0.56
N THR A 29 -6.77 1.90 -0.37
CA THR A 29 -8.20 2.02 -0.02
C THR A 29 -9.10 1.47 -1.14
N LEU A 30 -8.85 1.87 -2.38
CA LEU A 30 -9.59 1.38 -3.54
C LEU A 30 -9.45 -0.14 -3.69
N PHE A 31 -8.23 -0.67 -3.50
CA PHE A 31 -7.98 -2.10 -3.60
C PHE A 31 -8.68 -2.89 -2.49
N ALA A 32 -8.61 -2.41 -1.24
CA ALA A 32 -9.17 -3.08 -0.08
C ALA A 32 -10.71 -3.10 -0.07
N PHE A 33 -11.35 -2.00 -0.45
CA PHE A 33 -12.81 -1.84 -0.33
C PHE A 33 -13.56 -1.95 -1.66
N GLY A 34 -12.94 -1.59 -2.79
CA GLY A 34 -13.61 -1.55 -4.09
C GLY A 34 -13.30 -2.75 -4.97
N PHE A 35 -12.02 -3.05 -5.18
CA PHE A 35 -11.57 -3.95 -6.25
C PHE A 35 -12.15 -5.37 -6.14
N ALA A 36 -12.02 -6.02 -4.99
CA ALA A 36 -12.53 -7.38 -4.80
C ALA A 36 -14.07 -7.45 -4.91
N ALA A 37 -14.78 -6.47 -4.34
CA ALA A 37 -16.23 -6.41 -4.37
C ALA A 37 -16.76 -6.27 -5.80
N ILE A 38 -16.14 -5.40 -6.62
CA ILE A 38 -16.51 -5.22 -8.03
C ILE A 38 -16.26 -6.51 -8.81
N LEU A 39 -15.14 -7.20 -8.59
CA LEU A 39 -14.85 -8.44 -9.32
C LEU A 39 -15.84 -9.56 -8.99
N PHE A 40 -16.17 -9.75 -7.70
CA PHE A 40 -17.13 -10.80 -7.32
C PHE A 40 -18.57 -10.51 -7.72
N THR A 41 -18.93 -9.24 -7.95
CA THR A 41 -20.24 -8.86 -8.48
C THR A 41 -20.32 -8.89 -10.01
N SER A 42 -19.17 -8.76 -10.69
CA SER A 42 -19.12 -8.63 -12.15
C SER A 42 -18.69 -9.90 -12.88
N LEU A 43 -18.08 -10.87 -12.20
CA LEU A 43 -17.51 -12.08 -12.82
C LEU A 43 -17.91 -13.35 -12.07
N PRO A 44 -17.95 -14.51 -12.76
CA PRO A 44 -18.02 -15.81 -12.09
C PRO A 44 -16.90 -15.98 -11.06
N VAL A 45 -17.20 -16.61 -9.92
CA VAL A 45 -16.29 -16.71 -8.76
C VAL A 45 -14.89 -17.23 -9.12
N GLU A 46 -14.81 -18.26 -9.96
CA GLU A 46 -13.55 -18.83 -10.48
C GLU A 46 -12.71 -17.79 -11.23
N GLN A 47 -13.34 -16.99 -12.09
CA GLN A 47 -12.68 -15.95 -12.88
C GLN A 47 -12.25 -14.78 -11.99
N ALA A 48 -13.13 -14.33 -11.08
CA ALA A 48 -12.81 -13.27 -10.11
C ALA A 48 -11.59 -13.64 -9.26
N ARG A 49 -11.54 -14.87 -8.73
CA ARG A 49 -10.40 -15.38 -7.95
C ARG A 49 -9.10 -15.38 -8.76
N ARG A 50 -9.15 -15.79 -10.03
CA ARG A 50 -7.98 -15.77 -10.91
C ARG A 50 -7.46 -14.35 -11.12
N VAL A 51 -8.35 -13.40 -11.43
CA VAL A 51 -7.99 -11.98 -11.61
C VAL A 51 -7.37 -11.41 -10.33
N ILE A 52 -7.99 -11.67 -9.18
CA ILE A 52 -7.49 -11.21 -7.87
C ILE A 52 -6.06 -11.72 -7.61
N ARG A 53 -5.78 -13.00 -7.85
CA ARG A 53 -4.44 -13.58 -7.67
C ARG A 53 -3.39 -12.94 -8.57
N HIS A 54 -3.75 -12.62 -9.82
CA HIS A 54 -2.84 -11.91 -10.73
C HIS A 54 -2.65 -10.44 -10.38
N ALA A 55 -3.65 -9.80 -9.75
CA ALA A 55 -3.58 -8.39 -9.37
C ALA A 55 -2.70 -8.15 -8.13
N PHE A 56 -2.60 -9.11 -7.21
CA PHE A 56 -1.84 -8.93 -5.96
C PHE A 56 -0.33 -8.64 -6.16
N PRO A 57 0.44 -9.41 -6.96
CA PRO A 57 1.87 -9.16 -7.13
C PRO A 57 2.24 -7.75 -7.61
N PRO A 58 1.61 -7.17 -8.66
CA PRO A 58 1.87 -5.78 -9.06
C PRO A 58 1.32 -4.78 -8.04
N PHE A 59 0.19 -5.05 -7.38
CA PHE A 59 -0.34 -4.18 -6.32
C PHE A 59 0.66 -4.02 -5.16
N TYR A 60 1.24 -5.12 -4.67
CA TYR A 60 2.24 -5.04 -3.61
C TYR A 60 3.51 -4.30 -4.05
N LEU A 61 3.94 -4.45 -5.31
CA LEU A 61 5.07 -3.66 -5.83
C LEU A 61 4.74 -2.17 -5.87
N TRP A 62 3.51 -1.81 -6.26
CA TRP A 62 3.05 -0.43 -6.23
C TRP A 62 3.01 0.14 -4.81
N VAL A 63 2.58 -0.64 -3.79
CA VAL A 63 2.62 -0.24 -2.38
C VAL A 63 4.06 0.02 -1.94
N ILE A 64 4.97 -0.93 -2.20
CA ILE A 64 6.40 -0.81 -1.85
C ILE A 64 7.00 0.43 -2.51
N ALA A 65 6.84 0.58 -3.83
CA ALA A 65 7.43 1.67 -4.58
C ALA A 65 6.89 3.03 -4.11
N SER A 66 5.57 3.18 -3.98
CA SER A 66 4.95 4.44 -3.57
C SER A 66 5.34 4.82 -2.13
N ALA A 67 5.38 3.85 -1.22
CA ALA A 67 5.82 4.06 0.15
C ALA A 67 7.31 4.42 0.26
N THR A 68 8.18 3.74 -0.50
CA THR A 68 9.63 4.05 -0.54
C THR A 68 9.90 5.43 -1.11
N VAL A 69 9.24 5.80 -2.22
CA VAL A 69 9.39 7.14 -2.81
C VAL A 69 8.91 8.21 -1.83
N SER A 70 7.73 8.03 -1.22
CA SER A 70 7.20 8.96 -0.21
C SER A 70 8.15 9.09 0.98
N ALA A 71 8.68 7.98 1.50
CA ALA A 71 9.62 7.99 2.62
C ALA A 71 10.91 8.77 2.29
N GLY A 72 11.45 8.59 1.08
CA GLY A 72 12.63 9.32 0.61
C GLY A 72 12.38 10.82 0.48
N LEU A 73 11.21 11.21 -0.04
CA LEU A 73 10.82 12.62 -0.18
C LEU A 73 10.66 13.32 1.18
N LEU A 74 10.16 12.62 2.20
CA LEU A 74 9.91 13.18 3.53
C LEU A 74 11.09 13.07 4.50
N TRP A 75 12.18 12.38 4.12
CA TRP A 75 13.27 12.00 5.03
C TRP A 75 13.89 13.18 5.79
N TYR A 76 14.02 14.33 5.13
CA TYR A 76 14.65 15.52 5.72
C TYR A 76 13.65 16.47 6.40
N ASP A 77 12.35 16.35 6.10
CA ASP A 77 11.31 17.28 6.55
C ASP A 77 10.52 16.72 7.74
N ASP A 78 10.12 15.46 7.68
CA ASP A 78 9.37 14.77 8.75
C ASP A 78 9.83 13.32 8.87
N LYS A 79 10.87 13.12 9.70
CA LYS A 79 11.45 11.79 9.97
C LYS A 79 10.44 10.79 10.53
N SER A 80 9.45 11.24 11.28
CA SER A 80 8.41 10.34 11.82
C SER A 80 7.56 9.79 10.67
N SER A 81 7.09 10.67 9.79
CA SER A 81 6.31 10.26 8.61
C SER A 81 7.13 9.39 7.66
N ALA A 82 8.39 9.76 7.41
CA ALA A 82 9.30 8.97 6.59
C ALA A 82 9.52 7.56 7.17
N ALA A 83 9.72 7.44 8.49
CA ALA A 83 9.85 6.15 9.16
C ALA A 83 8.58 5.30 9.07
N THR A 84 7.40 5.91 9.23
CA THR A 84 6.11 5.23 9.05
C THR A 84 5.96 4.67 7.63
N LEU A 85 6.27 5.48 6.61
CA LEU A 85 6.20 5.06 5.21
C LEU A 85 7.24 3.98 4.87
N ALA A 86 8.45 4.08 5.42
CA ALA A 86 9.47 3.04 5.29
C ALA A 86 9.01 1.72 5.94
N ALA A 87 8.36 1.78 7.11
CA ALA A 87 7.79 0.60 7.76
C ALA A 87 6.71 -0.07 6.90
N ILE A 88 5.83 0.71 6.25
CA ILE A 88 4.85 0.19 5.27
C ILE A 88 5.56 -0.56 4.15
N ALA A 89 6.60 0.03 3.55
CA ALA A 89 7.36 -0.63 2.49
C ALA A 89 8.00 -1.94 2.96
N LEU A 90 8.70 -1.92 4.10
CA LEU A 90 9.44 -3.06 4.64
C LEU A 90 8.53 -4.22 5.04
N THR A 91 7.39 -3.94 5.66
CA THR A 91 6.41 -4.97 6.07
C THR A 91 5.62 -5.51 4.88
N THR A 92 5.50 -4.75 3.79
CA THR A 92 4.87 -5.23 2.56
C THR A 92 5.71 -6.30 1.85
N ILE A 93 7.04 -6.28 1.97
CA ILE A 93 7.94 -7.28 1.37
C ILE A 93 7.60 -8.71 1.82
N PRO A 94 7.64 -9.07 3.13
CA PRO A 94 7.28 -10.42 3.56
C PRO A 94 5.80 -10.73 3.33
N THR A 95 4.92 -9.72 3.33
CA THR A 95 3.51 -9.88 2.96
C THR A 95 3.38 -10.40 1.52
N ARG A 96 4.13 -9.82 0.59
CA ARG A 96 4.19 -10.25 -0.82
C ARG A 96 4.90 -11.58 -1.00
N GLN A 97 6.08 -11.74 -0.40
CA GLN A 97 6.98 -12.87 -0.67
C GLN A 97 6.60 -14.16 0.06
N ILE A 98 5.95 -14.07 1.21
CA ILE A 98 5.68 -15.22 2.10
C ILE A 98 4.19 -15.37 2.35
N LEU A 99 3.52 -14.31 2.83
CA LEU A 99 2.13 -14.42 3.26
C LEU A 99 1.20 -14.71 2.07
N MET A 100 1.32 -13.97 0.97
CA MET A 100 0.46 -14.14 -0.20
C MET A 100 0.58 -15.53 -0.86
N PRO A 101 1.79 -16.09 -1.11
CA PRO A 101 1.91 -17.47 -1.58
C PRO A 101 1.26 -18.50 -0.65
N ARG A 102 1.37 -18.32 0.67
CA ARG A 102 0.73 -19.22 1.65
C ARG A 102 -0.79 -19.10 1.65
N ILE A 103 -1.33 -17.90 1.48
CA ILE A 103 -2.78 -17.68 1.30
C ILE A 103 -3.29 -18.45 0.08
N ASN A 104 -2.59 -18.31 -1.05
CA ASN A 104 -2.96 -19.00 -2.29
C ASN A 104 -2.88 -20.52 -2.15
N ALA A 105 -1.78 -21.04 -1.57
CA ALA A 105 -1.62 -22.47 -1.33
C ALA A 105 -2.71 -23.03 -0.40
N ALA A 106 -3.07 -22.32 0.68
CA ALA A 106 -4.17 -22.73 1.56
C ALA A 106 -5.51 -22.76 0.84
N SER A 107 -5.76 -21.78 -0.04
CA SER A 107 -6.95 -21.75 -0.90
C SER A 107 -6.98 -22.89 -1.92
N ASP A 108 -5.83 -23.27 -2.49
CA ASP A 108 -5.73 -24.31 -3.53
C ASP A 108 -6.03 -25.71 -3.00
N VAL A 109 -5.55 -26.02 -1.78
CA VAL A 109 -5.81 -27.31 -1.13
C VAL A 109 -7.12 -27.33 -0.31
N GLY A 110 -7.91 -26.25 -0.37
CA GLY A 110 -9.18 -26.15 0.35
C GLY A 110 -9.06 -26.04 1.88
N ASN A 111 -7.88 -25.68 2.41
CA ASN A 111 -7.68 -25.53 3.85
C ASN A 111 -8.27 -24.20 4.35
N GLN A 112 -9.56 -24.22 4.65
CA GLN A 112 -10.34 -23.04 5.05
C GLN A 112 -9.84 -22.38 6.35
N SER A 113 -9.34 -23.17 7.30
CA SER A 113 -8.83 -22.62 8.57
C SER A 113 -7.57 -21.80 8.36
N ALA A 114 -6.58 -22.37 7.65
CA ALA A 114 -5.35 -21.67 7.33
C ALA A 114 -5.60 -20.46 6.44
N PHE A 115 -6.48 -20.58 5.44
CA PHE A 115 -6.85 -19.47 4.57
C PHE A 115 -7.42 -18.29 5.37
N LYS A 116 -8.40 -18.54 6.27
CA LYS A 116 -9.01 -17.48 7.08
C LYS A 116 -7.99 -16.74 7.94
N TRP A 117 -7.09 -17.46 8.61
CA TRP A 117 -6.07 -16.84 9.44
C TRP A 117 -5.05 -16.03 8.63
N LEU A 118 -4.49 -16.62 7.57
CA LEU A 118 -3.48 -15.95 6.74
C LEU A 118 -4.08 -14.75 5.99
N HIS A 119 -5.29 -14.90 5.44
CA HIS A 119 -6.00 -13.83 4.77
C HIS A 119 -6.35 -12.71 5.77
N GLY A 120 -6.90 -13.05 6.93
CA GLY A 120 -7.19 -12.08 8.00
C GLY A 120 -5.96 -11.28 8.42
N LEU A 121 -4.81 -11.93 8.57
CA LEU A 121 -3.54 -11.25 8.84
C LEU A 121 -3.17 -10.25 7.72
N SER A 122 -3.30 -10.65 6.45
CA SER A 122 -3.01 -9.75 5.32
C SER A 122 -3.95 -8.54 5.27
N VAL A 123 -5.24 -8.74 5.62
CA VAL A 123 -6.23 -7.66 5.71
C VAL A 123 -5.86 -6.70 6.84
N LEU A 124 -5.51 -7.21 8.02
CA LEU A 124 -5.09 -6.39 9.16
C LEU A 124 -3.86 -5.54 8.83
N ILE A 125 -2.85 -6.13 8.19
CA ILE A 125 -1.65 -5.41 7.72
C ILE A 125 -2.05 -4.28 6.76
N THR A 126 -2.88 -4.58 5.76
CA THR A 126 -3.32 -3.61 4.76
C THR A 126 -4.11 -2.46 5.40
N LEU A 127 -5.05 -2.75 6.29
CA LEU A 127 -5.82 -1.73 7.01
C LEU A 127 -4.92 -0.86 7.90
N THR A 128 -3.92 -1.46 8.54
CA THR A 128 -2.91 -0.74 9.32
C THR A 128 -2.13 0.23 8.42
N HIS A 129 -1.73 -0.19 7.23
CA HIS A 129 -1.04 0.68 6.26
C HIS A 129 -1.92 1.82 5.75
N ILE A 130 -3.22 1.56 5.51
CA ILE A 130 -4.19 2.60 5.13
C ILE A 130 -4.29 3.65 6.23
N ILE A 131 -4.48 3.24 7.49
CA ILE A 131 -4.57 4.17 8.63
C ILE A 131 -3.25 4.94 8.81
N ALA A 132 -2.11 4.25 8.72
CA ALA A 132 -0.80 4.87 8.87
C ALA A 132 -0.50 5.89 7.77
N SER A 133 -0.81 5.58 6.50
CA SER A 133 -0.64 6.53 5.40
C SER A 133 -1.62 7.71 5.49
N ALA A 134 -2.86 7.50 5.96
CA ALA A 134 -3.78 8.60 6.27
C ALA A 134 -3.25 9.51 7.39
N ALA A 135 -2.66 8.92 8.45
CA ALA A 135 -2.03 9.67 9.53
C ALA A 135 -0.82 10.49 9.05
N VAL A 136 -0.10 10.03 8.03
CA VAL A 136 0.95 10.83 7.37
C VAL A 136 0.34 11.95 6.53
N LEU A 137 -0.74 11.70 5.79
CA LEU A 137 -1.41 12.72 4.97
C LEU A 137 -1.84 13.96 5.78
N VAL A 138 -2.37 13.76 6.98
CA VAL A 138 -2.82 14.88 7.84
C VAL A 138 -1.67 15.71 8.43
N ARG A 139 -0.41 15.31 8.20
CA ARG A 139 0.78 16.03 8.68
C ARG A 139 1.39 16.96 7.64
N PHE A 140 0.98 16.86 6.38
CA PHE A 140 1.41 17.81 5.36
C PHE A 140 0.82 19.20 5.67
N LYS A 141 1.66 20.22 5.54
CA LYS A 141 1.28 21.63 5.69
C LYS A 141 1.28 22.22 4.29
N ILE A 142 0.10 22.30 3.68
CA ILE A 142 -0.10 22.88 2.34
C ILE A 142 -0.77 24.23 2.52
#